data_AF-A0A818EV26-F1
#
_entry.id   AF-A0A818EV26-F1
#
_cell.length_a   1.000
_cell.length_b   1.000
_cell.length_c   1.000
_cell.angle_alpha   90.00
_cell.angle_beta   90.00
_cell.angle_gamma   90.00
#
_symmetry.space_group_name_H-M   'P 1'
#
loop_
_entity.id
_entity.type
_entity.pdbx_description
1 polymer ?
#
loop_
_entity_poly.entity_id
_entity_poly.type
_entity_poly.pdbx_seq_one_letter_code
_entity_poly.pdbx_strand_id
1 'polypeptide(L)' 'EVKTNTRQSCTYDRILINGDKFVRAIVQGSNTTVNIQQRFGMTLDQALDISDHFPVKFDLNW' A
#
# COMPACT_ATOMS: atom_id res chain seq x y z
N GLU A 1 -3.78 -1.62 -12.43
CA GLU A 1 -2.79 -2.58 -11.92
C GLU A 1 -1.95 -1.90 -10.86
N VAL A 2 -1.77 -2.52 -9.70
CA VAL A 2 -0.77 -2.08 -8.72
C VAL A 2 0.55 -2.67 -9.15
N LYS A 3 1.53 -1.83 -9.44
CA LYS A 3 2.88 -2.26 -9.82
C LYS A 3 3.80 -2.09 -8.62
N THR A 4 4.80 -2.93 -8.44
CA THR A 4 5.91 -2.69 -7.50
C THR A 4 6.88 -1.67 -8.09
N ASN A 5 7.90 -1.24 -7.33
CA ASN A 5 8.98 -0.44 -7.90
C ASN A 5 9.65 -1.19 -9.05
N THR A 6 9.78 -2.52 -8.97
CA THR A 6 10.31 -3.39 -10.03
C THR A 6 9.38 -3.59 -11.25
N ARG A 7 8.29 -2.82 -11.35
CA ARG A 7 7.28 -2.88 -12.45
C ARG A 7 6.57 -4.23 -12.58
N GLN A 8 6.63 -5.08 -11.56
CA GLN A 8 5.87 -6.32 -11.50
C GLN A 8 4.47 -6.03 -10.99
N SER A 9 3.45 -6.68 -11.57
CA SER A 9 2.07 -6.54 -11.10
C SER A 9 1.74 -7.72 -10.18
N CYS A 10 2.21 -7.64 -8.94
CA CYS A 10 2.02 -8.66 -7.92
C CYS A 10 1.36 -8.08 -6.67
N THR A 11 0.59 -8.91 -5.95
CA THR A 11 -0.17 -8.50 -4.76
C THR A 11 0.28 -9.28 -3.52
N TYR A 12 1.58 -9.16 -3.21
CA TYR A 12 2.25 -9.91 -2.15
C TYR A 12 1.87 -9.43 -0.74
N ASP A 13 1.94 -8.12 -0.51
CA ASP A 13 1.57 -7.53 0.78
C ASP A 13 0.06 -7.47 0.95
N ARG A 14 -0.43 -7.94 2.10
CA ARG A 14 -1.86 -8.05 2.42
C ARG A 14 -2.10 -7.64 3.87
N ILE A 15 -3.31 -7.11 4.12
CA ILE A 15 -3.78 -6.78 5.47
C ILE A 15 -5.01 -7.65 5.73
N LEU A 16 -4.92 -8.50 6.76
CA LEU A 16 -6.05 -9.28 7.25
C LEU A 16 -6.54 -8.66 8.55
N ILE A 17 -7.84 -8.39 8.64
CA ILE A 17 -8.46 -7.76 9.81
C ILE A 17 -9.51 -8.72 10.35
N ASN A 18 -9.47 -8.95 11.65
CA ASN A 18 -10.45 -9.74 12.38
C ASN A 18 -10.95 -8.94 13.60
N GLY A 19 -12.21 -9.18 13.97
CA GLY A 19 -12.82 -8.58 15.14
C GLY A 19 -13.77 -7.45 14.77
N ASP A 20 -15.00 -7.59 15.24
CA ASP A 20 -16.14 -6.69 15.01
C ASP A 20 -15.82 -5.21 15.18
N LYS A 21 -15.12 -4.84 16.26
CA LYS A 21 -14.77 -3.44 16.54
C LYS A 21 -13.84 -2.87 15.47
N PHE A 22 -12.82 -3.61 15.06
CA PHE A 22 -11.87 -3.17 14.04
C PHE A 22 -12.53 -3.11 12.67
N VAL A 23 -13.31 -4.14 12.31
CA VAL A 23 -14.02 -4.18 11.03
C VAL A 23 -14.98 -2.99 10.89
N ARG A 24 -15.71 -2.64 11.95
CA ARG A 24 -16.61 -1.47 11.96
C ARG A 24 -15.89 -0.12 11.92
N ALA A 25 -14.63 -0.07 12.35
CA ALA A 25 -13.82 1.15 12.32
C ALA A 25 -13.16 1.41 10.96
N ILE A 26 -13.19 0.47 10.01
CA ILE A 26 -12.56 0.67 8.70
C ILE A 26 -13.28 1.78 7.92
N VAL A 27 -12.53 2.79 7.48
CA VAL A 27 -13.04 3.77 6.51
C VAL A 27 -13.16 3.08 5.16
N GLN A 28 -14.39 2.91 4.67
CA GLN A 28 -14.66 2.20 3.41
C GLN A 28 -13.89 2.85 2.24
N GLY A 29 -13.19 2.02 1.44
CA GLY A 29 -12.40 2.49 0.30
C GLY A 29 -11.04 3.10 0.64
N SER A 30 -10.65 3.19 1.92
CA SER A 30 -9.32 3.69 2.33
C SER A 30 -8.17 2.70 2.06
N ASN A 31 -8.49 1.42 1.86
CA ASN A 31 -7.49 0.40 1.60
C ASN A 31 -6.84 0.60 0.23
N THR A 32 -5.52 0.69 0.20
CA THR A 32 -4.77 0.92 -1.04
C THR A 32 -3.29 0.60 -0.84
N THR A 33 -2.53 0.66 -1.94
CA THR A 33 -1.07 0.72 -1.89
C THR A 33 -0.58 2.15 -2.05
N VAL A 34 0.58 2.44 -1.49
CA VAL A 34 1.25 3.73 -1.61
C VAL A 34 2.37 3.61 -2.63
N ASN A 35 2.11 4.07 -3.87
CA ASN A 35 3.15 4.19 -4.88
C ASN A 35 4.10 5.35 -4.51
N ILE A 36 5.14 5.06 -3.74
CA ILE A 36 6.11 6.05 -3.25
C ILE A 36 6.87 6.71 -4.40
N GLN A 37 7.16 5.96 -5.47
CA GLN A 37 7.83 6.48 -6.65
C GLN A 37 7.02 7.61 -7.28
N GLN A 38 5.74 7.37 -7.54
CA GLN A 38 4.84 8.37 -8.09
C GLN A 38 4.57 9.51 -7.11
N ARG A 39 4.34 9.18 -5.82
CA ARG A 39 3.96 10.15 -4.78
C ARG A 39 5.00 11.23 -4.56
N PHE A 40 6.28 10.88 -4.72
CA PHE A 40 7.42 11.75 -4.49
C PHE A 40 8.22 12.09 -5.76
N GLY A 41 7.76 11.64 -6.95
CA GLY A 41 8.41 11.92 -8.22
C GLY A 41 9.82 11.34 -8.33
N MET A 42 10.05 10.16 -7.75
CA MET A 42 11.37 9.51 -7.71
C MET A 42 11.70 8.80 -9.02
N THR A 43 13.00 8.69 -9.31
CA THR A 43 13.47 7.72 -10.31
C THR A 43 13.25 6.29 -9.80
N LEU A 44 13.39 5.32 -10.70
CA LEU A 44 13.31 3.91 -10.31
C LEU A 44 14.38 3.56 -9.26
N ASP A 45 15.63 3.97 -9.49
CA ASP A 45 16.75 3.65 -8.61
C ASP A 45 16.56 4.26 -7.21
N GLN A 46 16.08 5.51 -7.13
CA GLN A 46 15.77 6.15 -5.85
C GLN A 46 14.67 5.42 -5.08
N ALA A 47 13.64 4.93 -5.79
CA ALA A 47 12.57 4.19 -5.14
C ALA A 47 13.04 2.80 -4.69
N LEU A 48 13.89 2.13 -5.47
CA LEU A 48 14.49 0.83 -5.14
C LEU A 48 15.51 0.90 -4.00
N ASP A 49 16.20 2.03 -3.83
CA ASP A 49 17.07 2.29 -2.67
C ASP A 49 16.28 2.32 -1.35
N ILE A 50 15.00 2.68 -1.42
CA ILE A 50 14.08 2.62 -0.28
C ILE A 50 13.51 1.21 -0.10
N SER A 51 12.91 0.64 -1.15
CA SER A 51 12.30 -0.70 -1.13
C SER A 51 11.90 -1.14 -2.54
N ASP A 52 11.79 -2.44 -2.79
CA ASP A 52 11.19 -2.98 -4.01
C ASP A 52 9.65 -3.06 -3.95
N HIS A 53 9.06 -3.03 -2.74
CA HIS A 53 7.61 -3.08 -2.51
C HIS A 53 6.98 -1.72 -2.22
N PHE A 54 5.66 -1.64 -2.46
CA PHE A 54 4.84 -0.51 -2.01
C PHE A 54 4.15 -0.81 -0.68
N PRO A 55 4.14 0.14 0.27
CA PRO A 55 3.35 -0.01 1.48
C PRO A 55 1.86 -0.24 1.18
N VAL A 56 1.23 -1.18 1.88
CA VAL A 56 -0.22 -1.31 1.96
C VAL A 56 -0.74 -0.48 3.13
N LYS A 57 -1.83 0.25 2.94
CA LYS A 57 -2.45 1.06 3.99
C LYS A 57 -3.97 0.98 3.95
N PHE A 58 -4.59 1.37 5.06
CA PHE A 58 -6.01 1.65 5.21
C PHE A 58 -6.18 2.60 6.41
N ASP A 59 -7.31 3.29 6.48
CA ASP A 59 -7.59 4.28 7.52
C ASP A 59 -8.69 3.74 8.47
N LEU A 60 -8.59 4.10 9.75
CA LEU A 60 -9.54 3.73 10.80
C LEU A 60 -10.24 4.99 11.34
N ASN A 61 -11.54 4.89 11.62
CA ASN A 61 -12.35 5.88 12.31
C ASN A 61 -12.79 5.30 13.66
N TRP A 62 -12.28 5.88 14.75
CA TRP A 62 -12.44 5.39 16.12
C TRP A 62 -13.56 6.09 16.88
#